data_AF-A0A161Y0D0-F1
#
_entry.id   AF-A0A161Y0D0-F1
#
_cell.length_a   1.000
_cell.length_b   1.000
_cell.length_c   1.000
_cell.angle_alpha   90.00
_cell.angle_beta   90.00
_cell.angle_gamma   90.00
#
_symmetry.space_group_name_H-M   'P 1'
#
loop_
_entity.id
_entity.type
_entity.pdbx_description
1 polymer ?
#
loop_
_entity_poly.entity_id
_entity_poly.type
_entity_poly.pdbx_seq_one_letter_code
_entity_poly.pdbx_strand_id
1 'polypeptide(L)'
;MENSTMHGYQIIDEPRSNKLSHTTVDPMWPLLGFMLGGPLFSWAWSALNSFALNSPSRNKELVIIGSAFISFFALYTGVSVLQSNGAVSGINPQYINLFIISIELVFCYKIFLMQKESFDIYEYFDGKVATPVFGLFLALFFGKKLEVFAITHLLTGAQ
;
A
#
# COMPACT_ATOMS: atom_id res chain seq x y z
N MET A 1 44.73 18.24 18.65
CA MET A 1 43.44 17.69 19.14
C MET A 1 42.48 17.72 17.96
N GLU A 2 42.49 16.65 17.17
CA GLU A 2 41.69 16.55 15.95
C GLU A 2 40.51 15.63 16.26
N ASN A 3 39.33 16.21 16.36
CA ASN A 3 38.07 15.48 16.53
C ASN A 3 37.79 14.71 15.24
N SER A 4 38.31 13.49 15.16
CA SER A 4 37.97 12.53 14.12
C SER A 4 36.52 12.08 14.38
N THR A 5 35.58 12.66 13.63
CA THR A 5 34.22 12.14 13.54
C THR A 5 34.31 10.70 13.05
N MET A 6 34.06 9.73 13.93
CA MET A 6 33.94 8.33 13.55
C MET A 6 32.74 8.17 12.60
N HIS A 7 32.96 8.41 11.32
CA HIS A 7 32.16 7.80 10.28
C HIS A 7 32.39 6.30 10.39
N GLY A 8 31.44 5.60 11.02
CA GLY A 8 31.44 4.15 11.09
C GLY A 8 31.65 3.59 9.68
N TYR A 9 32.58 2.66 9.56
CA TYR A 9 32.83 1.95 8.31
C TYR A 9 31.56 1.19 7.92
N GLN A 10 30.89 1.62 6.85
CA GLN A 10 29.74 0.94 6.27
C GLN A 10 30.27 0.04 5.15
N ILE A 11 29.96 -1.25 5.22
CA ILE A 11 30.25 -2.17 4.11
C ILE A 11 29.42 -1.68 2.92
N ILE A 12 30.03 -1.61 1.73
CA ILE A 12 29.43 -1.00 0.52
C ILE A 12 28.05 -1.59 0.19
N ASP A 13 27.80 -2.84 0.62
CA ASP A 13 26.56 -3.58 0.39
C ASP A 13 25.51 -3.45 1.51
N GLU A 14 25.84 -2.81 2.63
CA GLU A 14 24.88 -2.62 3.73
C GLU A 14 23.83 -1.56 3.38
N PRO A 15 22.53 -1.83 3.62
CA PRO A 15 21.48 -0.86 3.38
C PRO A 15 21.67 0.39 4.25
N ARG A 16 21.54 1.58 3.64
CA ARG A 16 21.67 2.85 4.36
C ARG A 16 20.64 2.94 5.47
N SER A 17 21.10 3.12 6.71
CA SER A 17 20.23 3.34 7.86
C SER A 17 19.38 4.59 7.65
N ASN A 18 18.05 4.43 7.58
CA ASN A 18 17.10 5.55 7.53
C ASN A 18 16.46 5.74 8.91
N LYS A 19 16.06 6.97 9.26
CA LYS A 19 15.39 7.27 10.54
C LYS A 19 14.11 6.46 10.75
N LEU A 20 13.45 6.06 9.67
CA LEU A 20 12.21 5.28 9.66
C LEU A 20 12.43 3.75 9.63
N SER A 21 13.67 3.24 9.60
CA SER A 21 13.93 1.80 9.48
C SER A 21 13.30 0.99 10.62
N HIS A 22 13.18 1.57 11.81
CA HIS A 22 12.52 0.96 12.97
C HIS A 22 11.01 0.74 12.81
N THR A 23 10.40 1.28 11.73
CA THR A 23 8.99 1.10 11.39
C THR A 23 8.76 0.13 10.24
N THR A 24 9.83 -0.45 9.68
CA THR A 24 9.75 -1.43 8.59
C THR A 24 9.00 -2.66 9.06
N VAL A 25 8.01 -3.10 8.28
CA VAL A 25 7.23 -4.32 8.53
C VAL A 25 7.38 -5.28 7.35
N ASP A 26 7.17 -6.57 7.61
CA ASP A 26 7.04 -7.54 6.51
C ASP A 26 5.92 -7.08 5.55
N PRO A 27 6.18 -6.97 4.24
CA PRO A 27 5.20 -6.56 3.22
C PRO A 27 3.91 -7.42 3.20
N MET A 28 3.95 -8.63 3.77
CA MET A 28 2.77 -9.45 3.99
C MET A 28 1.72 -8.74 4.85
N TRP A 29 2.12 -7.86 5.79
CA TRP A 29 1.17 -7.16 6.66
C TRP A 29 0.36 -6.08 5.96
N PRO A 30 0.96 -5.18 5.14
CA PRO A 30 0.19 -4.34 4.23
C PRO A 30 -0.74 -5.12 3.31
N LEU A 31 -0.32 -6.29 2.80
CA LEU A 31 -1.16 -7.16 1.97
C LEU A 31 -2.35 -7.75 2.76
N LEU A 32 -2.15 -8.20 4.00
CA LEU A 32 -3.25 -8.59 4.88
C LEU A 32 -4.15 -7.38 5.22
N GLY A 33 -3.57 -6.20 5.33
CA GLY A 33 -4.28 -4.93 5.44
C GLY A 33 -5.26 -4.69 4.30
N PHE A 34 -4.95 -5.15 3.08
CA PHE A 34 -5.90 -5.11 1.95
C PHE A 34 -7.10 -6.03 2.21
N MET A 35 -6.85 -7.27 2.62
CA MET A 35 -7.89 -8.26 2.84
C MET A 35 -8.84 -7.86 3.98
N LEU A 36 -8.31 -7.25 5.04
CA LEU A 36 -9.04 -6.93 6.27
C LEU A 36 -9.57 -5.48 6.29
N GLY A 37 -8.80 -4.55 5.76
CA GLY A 37 -9.06 -3.11 5.83
C GLY A 37 -9.27 -2.43 4.48
N GLY A 38 -9.19 -3.15 3.37
CA GLY A 38 -9.42 -2.58 2.04
C GLY A 38 -8.21 -1.89 1.40
N PRO A 39 -8.34 -1.49 0.12
CA PRO A 39 -7.26 -0.98 -0.72
C PRO A 39 -6.61 0.30 -0.21
N LEU A 40 -7.40 1.30 0.17
CA LEU A 40 -6.86 2.62 0.51
C LEU A 40 -5.90 2.56 1.71
N PHE A 41 -6.27 1.82 2.75
CA PHE A 41 -5.43 1.64 3.92
C PHE A 41 -4.18 0.81 3.59
N SER A 42 -4.34 -0.29 2.84
CA SER A 42 -3.22 -1.13 2.39
C SER A 42 -2.19 -0.32 1.62
N TRP A 43 -2.62 0.47 0.63
CA TRP A 43 -1.71 1.26 -0.19
C TRP A 43 -1.03 2.38 0.59
N ALA A 44 -1.73 3.04 1.51
CA ALA A 44 -1.13 4.02 2.40
C ALA A 44 -0.07 3.38 3.30
N TRP A 45 -0.36 2.21 3.86
CA TRP A 45 0.59 1.46 4.67
C TRP A 45 1.79 0.98 3.84
N SER A 46 1.56 0.44 2.64
CA SER A 46 2.62 0.08 1.71
C SER A 46 3.50 1.27 1.37
N ALA A 47 2.95 2.47 1.15
CA ALA A 47 3.74 3.67 0.90
C ALA A 47 4.65 4.00 2.08
N LEU A 48 4.13 3.96 3.31
CA LEU A 48 4.93 4.15 4.52
C LEU A 48 6.04 3.09 4.63
N ASN A 49 5.71 1.83 4.32
CA ASN A 49 6.69 0.74 4.33
C ASN A 49 7.78 0.94 3.26
N SER A 50 7.46 1.46 2.08
CA SER A 50 8.44 1.85 1.05
C SER A 50 9.44 2.89 1.55
N PHE A 51 8.98 3.86 2.37
CA PHE A 51 9.87 4.85 2.97
C PHE A 51 10.71 4.28 4.12
N ALA A 52 10.12 3.41 4.94
CA ALA A 52 10.81 2.75 6.06
C ALA A 52 11.92 1.82 5.56
N LEU A 53 11.61 0.99 4.57
CA LEU A 53 12.52 0.03 3.95
C LEU A 53 13.61 0.72 3.12
N ASN A 54 13.35 1.94 2.64
CA ASN A 54 14.25 2.72 1.78
C ASN A 54 14.74 1.91 0.56
N SER A 55 13.83 1.18 -0.08
CA SER A 55 14.16 0.28 -1.18
C SER A 55 14.77 1.03 -2.37
N PRO A 56 15.65 0.40 -3.16
CA PRO A 56 16.15 0.96 -4.42
C PRO A 56 15.02 1.18 -5.44
N SER A 57 13.91 0.46 -5.27
CA SER A 57 12.74 0.50 -6.14
C SER A 57 11.65 1.49 -5.65
N ARG A 58 11.90 2.23 -4.56
CA ARG A 58 10.90 3.09 -3.88
C ARG A 58 10.11 3.99 -4.82
N ASN A 59 10.79 4.66 -5.76
CA ASN A 59 10.09 5.56 -6.69
C ASN A 59 9.11 4.80 -7.60
N LYS A 60 9.48 3.57 -8.03
CA LYS A 60 8.59 2.70 -8.81
C LYS A 60 7.41 2.22 -7.96
N GLU A 61 7.66 1.86 -6.70
CA GLU A 61 6.61 1.47 -5.74
C GLU A 61 5.60 2.61 -5.55
N LEU A 62 6.07 3.83 -5.32
CA LEU A 62 5.21 5.01 -5.14
C LEU A 62 4.42 5.37 -6.39
N VAL A 63 5.00 5.20 -7.58
CA VAL A 63 4.28 5.38 -8.85
C VAL A 63 3.17 4.33 -8.99
N ILE A 64 3.44 3.07 -8.64
CA ILE A 64 2.43 2.00 -8.69
C ILE A 64 1.32 2.27 -7.67
N ILE A 65 1.67 2.66 -6.45
CA ILE A 65 0.72 3.05 -5.41
C ILE A 65 -0.15 4.23 -5.89
N GLY A 66 0.46 5.27 -6.43
CA GLY A 66 -0.26 6.41 -7.00
C GLY A 66 -1.21 5.99 -8.14
N SER A 67 -0.74 5.11 -9.02
CA SER A 67 -1.59 4.55 -10.09
C SER A 67 -2.74 3.70 -9.55
N ALA A 68 -2.55 3.01 -8.43
CA ALA A 68 -3.59 2.22 -7.78
C ALA A 68 -4.68 3.13 -7.19
N PHE A 69 -4.30 4.21 -6.51
CA PHE A 69 -5.25 5.24 -6.05
C PHE A 69 -6.03 5.86 -7.20
N ILE A 70 -5.37 6.24 -8.29
CA ILE A 70 -6.05 6.79 -9.47
C ILE A 70 -7.01 5.75 -10.07
N SER A 71 -6.58 4.49 -10.20
CA SER A 71 -7.40 3.40 -10.74
C SER A 71 -8.64 3.15 -9.89
N PHE A 72 -8.52 3.20 -8.56
CA PHE A 72 -9.65 3.10 -7.63
C PHE A 72 -10.71 4.15 -7.95
N PHE A 73 -10.36 5.42 -7.93
CA PHE A 73 -11.32 6.50 -8.19
C PHE A 73 -11.90 6.44 -9.61
N ALA A 74 -11.10 6.07 -10.61
CA ALA A 74 -11.55 5.90 -11.98
C ALA A 74 -12.55 4.75 -12.12
N LEU A 75 -12.33 3.61 -11.47
CA LEU A 75 -13.23 2.46 -11.52
C LEU A 75 -14.57 2.77 -10.86
N TYR A 76 -14.58 3.32 -9.65
CA TYR A 76 -15.83 3.64 -8.95
C TYR A 76 -16.63 4.73 -9.66
N THR A 77 -15.97 5.78 -10.15
CA THR A 77 -16.64 6.82 -10.98
C THR A 77 -17.17 6.23 -12.28
N GLY A 78 -16.36 5.42 -12.98
CA GLY A 78 -16.74 4.79 -14.25
C GLY A 78 -17.95 3.88 -14.10
N VAL A 79 -17.98 3.05 -13.05
CA VAL A 79 -19.15 2.21 -12.75
C VAL A 79 -20.37 3.05 -12.42
N SER A 80 -20.24 4.13 -11.66
CA SER A 80 -21.36 5.05 -11.35
C SER A 80 -21.98 5.64 -12.62
N VAL A 81 -21.15 6.12 -13.56
CA VAL A 81 -21.61 6.66 -14.85
C VAL A 81 -22.24 5.59 -15.74
N LEU A 82 -21.69 4.38 -15.75
CA LEU A 82 -22.28 3.27 -16.51
C LEU A 82 -23.62 2.82 -15.92
N GLN A 83 -23.78 2.88 -14.60
CA GLN A 83 -25.04 2.61 -13.92
C GLN A 83 -26.09 3.68 -14.23
N SER A 84 -25.73 4.97 -14.21
CA SER A 84 -26.67 6.07 -14.50
C SER A 84 -27.20 6.02 -15.93
N ASN A 85 -26.38 5.57 -16.88
CA ASN A 85 -26.77 5.43 -18.29
C ASN A 85 -27.45 4.09 -18.62
N GLY A 86 -27.65 3.21 -17.62
CA GLY A 86 -28.28 1.90 -17.81
C GLY A 86 -27.43 0.87 -18.56
N ALA A 87 -26.16 1.17 -18.87
CA ALA A 87 -25.27 0.30 -19.65
C ALA A 87 -24.94 -1.03 -18.95
N VAL A 88 -25.07 -1.05 -17.62
CA VAL A 88 -24.88 -2.26 -16.78
C VAL A 88 -26.20 -2.78 -16.21
N SER A 89 -27.35 -2.34 -16.74
CA SER A 89 -28.65 -2.86 -16.34
C SER A 89 -28.74 -4.35 -16.69
N GLY A 90 -28.87 -5.21 -15.68
CA GLY A 90 -28.88 -6.67 -15.81
C GLY A 90 -27.59 -7.37 -15.40
N ILE A 91 -26.49 -6.64 -15.15
CA ILE A 91 -25.29 -7.23 -14.54
C ILE A 91 -25.47 -7.24 -13.02
N ASN A 92 -25.22 -8.39 -12.38
CA ASN A 92 -25.26 -8.48 -10.92
C ASN A 92 -24.15 -7.59 -10.31
N PRO A 93 -24.48 -6.66 -9.39
CA PRO A 93 -23.50 -5.78 -8.75
C PRO A 93 -22.32 -6.51 -8.09
N GLN A 94 -22.52 -7.75 -7.64
CA GLN A 94 -21.46 -8.57 -7.04
C GLN A 94 -20.33 -8.89 -8.03
N TYR A 95 -20.65 -9.10 -9.31
CA TYR A 95 -19.62 -9.34 -10.33
C TYR A 95 -18.82 -8.09 -10.66
N ILE A 96 -19.45 -6.91 -10.61
CA ILE A 96 -18.76 -5.63 -10.78
C ILE A 96 -17.77 -5.42 -9.62
N ASN A 97 -18.22 -5.65 -8.39
CA ASN A 97 -17.36 -5.56 -7.21
C ASN A 97 -16.20 -6.57 -7.26
N LEU A 98 -16.47 -7.82 -7.67
CA LEU A 98 -15.44 -8.84 -7.84
C LEU A 98 -14.37 -8.38 -8.85
N PHE A 99 -14.79 -7.79 -9.96
CA PHE A 99 -13.89 -7.26 -10.99
C PHE A 99 -13.02 -6.12 -10.44
N ILE A 100 -13.61 -5.16 -9.72
CA ILE A 100 -12.88 -4.06 -9.07
C ILE A 100 -11.84 -4.62 -8.09
N ILE A 101 -12.26 -5.51 -7.17
CA ILE A 101 -11.38 -6.15 -6.18
C ILE A 101 -10.22 -6.88 -6.87
N SER A 102 -10.48 -7.53 -8.00
CA SER A 102 -9.44 -8.25 -8.76
C SER A 102 -8.37 -7.30 -9.27
N ILE A 103 -8.76 -6.12 -9.79
CA ILE A 103 -7.81 -5.10 -10.24
C ILE A 103 -7.01 -4.54 -9.06
N GLU A 104 -7.67 -4.22 -7.96
CA GLU A 104 -7.02 -3.71 -6.76
C GLU A 104 -5.99 -4.71 -6.20
N LEU A 105 -6.35 -6.00 -6.18
CA LEU A 105 -5.47 -7.07 -5.73
C LEU A 105 -4.23 -7.20 -6.60
N VAL A 106 -4.33 -7.00 -7.92
CA VAL A 106 -3.16 -6.99 -8.83
C VAL A 106 -2.16 -5.90 -8.39
N PHE A 107 -2.64 -4.71 -8.05
CA PHE A 107 -1.76 -3.64 -7.55
C PHE A 107 -1.12 -4.01 -6.20
N CYS A 108 -1.92 -4.47 -5.24
CA CYS A 108 -1.42 -4.90 -3.92
C CYS A 108 -0.34 -5.99 -4.04
N TYR A 109 -0.59 -7.00 -4.88
CA TYR A 109 0.34 -8.10 -5.06
C TYR A 109 1.64 -7.65 -5.75
N LYS A 110 1.54 -6.76 -6.74
CA LYS A 110 2.71 -6.19 -7.41
C LYS A 110 3.59 -5.41 -6.42
N ILE A 111 2.98 -4.59 -5.57
CA ILE A 111 3.70 -3.84 -4.53
C ILE A 111 4.34 -4.79 -3.52
N PHE A 112 3.60 -5.81 -3.07
CA PHE A 112 4.11 -6.84 -2.18
C PHE A 112 5.38 -7.51 -2.73
N LEU A 113 5.35 -7.96 -3.98
CA LEU A 113 6.51 -8.62 -4.60
C LEU A 113 7.74 -7.70 -4.66
N MET A 114 7.54 -6.43 -5.00
CA MET A 114 8.64 -5.45 -5.07
C MET A 114 9.24 -5.15 -3.69
N GLN A 115 8.40 -5.04 -2.66
CA GLN A 115 8.87 -4.81 -1.31
C GLN A 115 9.49 -6.05 -0.68
N LYS A 116 9.02 -7.26 -1.04
CA LYS A 116 9.50 -8.52 -0.45
C LYS A 116 10.98 -8.75 -0.74
N GLU A 117 11.42 -8.54 -1.98
CA GLU A 117 12.84 -8.65 -2.35
C GLU A 117 13.72 -7.70 -1.51
N SER A 118 13.28 -6.46 -1.33
CA SER A 118 14.02 -5.48 -0.53
C SER A 118 13.97 -5.79 0.98
N PHE A 119 12.87 -6.38 1.45
CA PHE A 119 12.69 -6.78 2.84
C PHE A 119 13.56 -7.97 3.20
N ASP A 120 13.70 -8.96 2.32
CA ASP A 120 14.55 -10.13 2.55
C ASP A 120 16.03 -9.73 2.70
N ILE A 121 16.48 -8.74 1.92
CA ILE A 121 17.81 -8.14 2.08
C ILE A 121 17.91 -7.37 3.41
N TYR A 122 16.88 -6.60 3.78
CA TYR A 122 16.86 -5.87 5.05
C TYR A 122 16.97 -6.82 6.26
N GLU A 123 16.25 -7.95 6.23
CA GLU A 123 16.29 -8.97 7.28
C GLU A 123 17.64 -9.71 7.30
N TYR A 124 18.23 -9.99 6.14
CA TYR A 124 19.56 -10.61 6.04
C TYR A 124 20.66 -9.80 6.74
N PHE A 125 20.56 -8.47 6.75
CA PHE A 125 21.48 -7.58 7.47
C PHE A 125 21.02 -7.25 8.90
N ASP A 126 20.28 -8.14 9.56
CA ASP A 126 19.75 -7.97 10.92
C ASP A 126 18.92 -6.69 11.12
N GLY A 127 18.20 -6.28 10.06
CA GLY A 127 17.28 -5.16 10.10
C GLY A 127 16.19 -5.36 11.16
N LYS A 128 15.98 -4.36 12.02
CA LYS A 128 14.95 -4.44 13.06
C LYS A 128 13.55 -4.33 12.45
N VAL A 129 12.76 -5.38 12.57
CA VAL A 129 11.37 -5.42 12.07
C VAL A 129 10.41 -4.94 13.15
N ALA A 130 9.52 -4.03 12.79
CA ALA A 130 8.49 -3.48 13.67
C ALA A 130 7.35 -4.49 13.90
N THR A 131 6.69 -4.39 15.05
CA THR A 131 5.50 -5.19 15.34
C THR A 131 4.31 -4.67 14.50
N PRO A 132 3.69 -5.52 13.66
CA PRO A 132 2.66 -5.11 12.70
C PRO A 132 1.26 -5.03 13.30
N VAL A 133 1.08 -5.52 14.53
CA VAL A 133 -0.21 -5.67 15.22
C VAL A 133 -1.01 -4.36 15.22
N PHE A 134 -0.36 -3.23 15.51
CA PHE A 134 -1.05 -1.94 15.54
C PHE A 134 -1.62 -1.55 14.17
N GLY A 135 -0.86 -1.75 13.09
CA GLY A 135 -1.35 -1.49 11.74
C GLY A 135 -2.50 -2.43 11.34
N LEU A 136 -2.48 -3.69 11.81
CA LEU A 136 -3.57 -4.62 11.57
C LEU A 136 -4.85 -4.23 12.33
N PHE A 137 -4.72 -3.79 13.59
CA PHE A 137 -5.85 -3.22 14.34
C PHE A 137 -6.43 -2.00 13.60
N LEU A 138 -5.59 -1.10 13.11
CA LEU A 138 -6.05 0.03 12.30
C LEU A 138 -6.77 -0.42 11.03
N ALA A 139 -6.24 -1.43 10.33
CA ALA A 139 -6.89 -2.00 9.14
C ALA A 139 -8.31 -2.51 9.46
N LEU A 140 -8.44 -3.32 10.52
CA LEU A 140 -9.71 -3.94 10.91
C LEU A 140 -10.79 -2.92 11.31
N PHE A 141 -10.42 -1.92 12.12
CA PHE A 141 -11.40 -1.01 12.71
C PHE A 141 -11.67 0.24 11.84
N PHE A 142 -10.67 0.69 11.08
CA PHE A 142 -10.73 1.96 10.35
C PHE A 142 -10.59 1.80 8.84
N GLY A 143 -9.93 0.75 8.35
CA GLY A 143 -9.66 0.58 6.92
C GLY A 143 -10.95 0.56 6.08
N LYS A 144 -11.88 -0.35 6.40
CA LYS A 144 -13.15 -0.44 5.65
C LYS A 144 -14.01 0.82 5.79
N LYS A 145 -13.95 1.51 6.94
CA LYS A 145 -14.66 2.78 7.14
C LYS A 145 -14.10 3.88 6.25
N LEU A 146 -12.77 3.93 6.08
CA LEU A 146 -12.11 4.88 5.18
C LEU A 146 -12.53 4.65 3.73
N GLU A 147 -12.58 3.39 3.29
CA GLU A 147 -13.02 3.02 1.95
C GLU A 147 -14.47 3.45 1.69
N VAL A 148 -15.40 3.09 2.59
CA VAL A 148 -16.81 3.48 2.49
C VAL A 148 -16.96 5.00 2.51
N PHE A 149 -16.23 5.70 3.37
CA PHE A 149 -16.24 7.15 3.44
C PHE A 149 -15.80 7.79 2.12
N ALA A 150 -14.70 7.30 1.54
CA ALA A 150 -14.16 7.82 0.28
C ALA A 150 -15.12 7.57 -0.89
N ILE A 151 -15.66 6.35 -1.01
CA ILE A 151 -16.64 6.01 -2.05
C ILE A 151 -17.90 6.86 -1.88
N THR A 152 -18.42 7.01 -0.66
CA THR A 152 -19.63 7.80 -0.40
C THR A 152 -19.43 9.25 -0.84
N HIS A 153 -18.34 9.90 -0.43
CA HIS A 153 -18.05 11.28 -0.82
C HIS A 153 -17.84 11.45 -2.32
N LEU A 154 -17.16 10.49 -2.96
CA LEU A 154 -16.97 10.47 -4.40
C LEU A 154 -18.31 10.43 -5.14
N LEU A 155 -19.21 9.54 -4.72
CA LEU A 155 -20.50 9.35 -5.37
C LEU A 155 -21.48 10.49 -5.10
N THR A 156 -21.51 11.04 -3.88
CA THR A 156 -22.35 12.21 -3.56
C THR A 156 -21.85 13.48 -4.22
N GLY A 157 -20.53 13.62 -4.44
CA GLY A 157 -19.95 14.77 -5.14
C GLY A 157 -20.07 14.71 -6.65
N ALA A 158 -20.47 13.56 -7.21
CA ALA A 158 -20.64 13.34 -8.65
C ALA A 158 -22.10 13.50 -9.13
N GLN A 159 -23.05 13.73 -8.21
CA GLN A 159 -24.46 14.05 -8.49
C GLN A 159 -24.67 15.57 -8.51
#